data_AF-A0A6S8BD59-F1
#
_entry.id   AF-A0A6S8BD59-F1
#
_cell.length_a   1.000
_cell.length_b   1.000
_cell.length_c   1.000
_cell.angle_alpha   90.00
_cell.angle_beta   90.00
_cell.angle_gamma   90.00
#
_symmetry.space_group_name_H-M   'P 1'
#
loop_
_entity.id
_entity.type
_entity.pdbx_description
1 polymer ?
#
loop_
_entity_poly.entity_id
_entity_poly.type
_entity_poly.pdbx_seq_one_letter_code
_entity_poly.pdbx_strand_id
1 'polypeptide(L)'
;MGVAEDLEANGCAVVRGFATKEECEAMKKRMDKLVENWDGNCECLFSTTDNQSDTQGKSRYFMDSGKEIHFFLEPEAVDEATGNLKLGQKKLGAINKVGHGLHLKDEVFEKYSFSEKVCQLVKELGYTDPILPQSMYIMKNPKVGGEVTSHQDSSFLYTEPRPTCLGLWLALDDATLENGCLWYRKGSHKEPVRKHWQKDKDGNMTFKYLVDEEELKKAPLEGQTLENVTHDDIRSKGFESVYCKAGDLVCEY
;
A
#
# COMPACT_ATOMS: atom_id res chain seq x y z
N MET A 1 13.59 -15.80 -16.93
CA MET A 1 12.68 -16.45 -15.98
C MET A 1 11.32 -15.79 -16.13
N GLY A 2 10.25 -16.56 -16.02
CA GLY A 2 8.88 -16.04 -16.10
C GLY A 2 8.49 -15.29 -14.82
N VAL A 3 7.43 -14.47 -14.87
CA VAL A 3 6.93 -13.70 -13.72
C VAL A 3 6.69 -14.60 -12.50
N ALA A 4 6.10 -15.78 -12.71
CA ALA A 4 5.84 -16.76 -11.65
C ALA A 4 7.13 -17.32 -11.02
N GLU A 5 8.18 -17.55 -11.82
CA GLU A 5 9.47 -18.06 -11.33
C GLU A 5 10.18 -17.01 -10.47
N ASP A 6 10.18 -15.75 -10.93
CA ASP A 6 10.78 -14.64 -10.19
C ASP A 6 10.02 -14.38 -8.88
N LEU A 7 8.69 -14.45 -8.91
CA LEU A 7 7.85 -14.25 -7.73
C LEU A 7 8.07 -15.38 -6.70
N GLU A 8 8.13 -16.64 -7.14
CA GLU A 8 8.40 -17.79 -6.26
C GLU A 8 9.83 -17.74 -5.66
N ALA A 9 10.81 -17.35 -6.47
CA ALA A 9 12.20 -17.26 -6.02
C ALA A 9 12.42 -16.10 -5.05
N ASN A 10 11.88 -14.93 -5.38
CA ASN A 10 12.27 -13.66 -4.75
C ASN A 10 11.21 -13.02 -3.87
N GLY A 11 9.93 -13.37 -4.05
CA GLY A 11 8.79 -12.70 -3.42
C GLY A 11 8.36 -11.41 -4.13
N CYS A 12 9.04 -11.06 -5.22
CA CYS A 12 8.76 -9.89 -6.04
C CYS A 12 9.09 -10.19 -7.51
N ALA A 13 8.23 -9.73 -8.43
CA ALA A 13 8.45 -9.80 -9.87
C ALA A 13 7.92 -8.54 -10.56
N VAL A 14 8.54 -8.13 -11.68
CA VAL A 14 8.11 -6.94 -12.43
C VAL A 14 7.67 -7.32 -13.84
N VAL A 15 6.42 -6.98 -14.18
CA VAL A 15 5.85 -7.10 -15.51
C VAL A 15 5.96 -5.75 -16.21
N ARG A 16 6.90 -5.63 -17.15
CA ARG A 16 7.21 -4.37 -17.83
C ARG A 16 6.12 -3.98 -18.82
N GLY A 17 5.73 -2.70 -18.81
CA GLY A 17 4.73 -2.13 -19.73
C GLY A 17 3.37 -2.84 -19.66
N PHE A 18 2.98 -3.30 -18.47
CA PHE A 18 1.73 -4.03 -18.26
C PHE A 18 0.49 -3.16 -18.51
N ALA A 19 0.49 -1.92 -18.03
CA ALA A 19 -0.51 -0.91 -18.37
C ALA A 19 -0.02 -0.02 -19.52
N THR A 20 -0.94 0.34 -20.42
CA THR A 20 -0.65 1.27 -21.49
C THR A 20 -0.57 2.69 -20.94
N LYS A 21 0.06 3.58 -21.71
CA LYS A 21 0.12 5.00 -21.37
C LYS A 21 -1.28 5.60 -21.19
N GLU A 22 -2.22 5.22 -22.04
CA GLU A 22 -3.60 5.70 -22.01
C GLU A 22 -4.34 5.25 -20.74
N GLU A 23 -4.10 4.04 -20.27
CA GLU A 23 -4.66 3.55 -19.00
C GLU A 23 -4.09 4.32 -17.81
N CYS A 24 -2.77 4.54 -17.78
CA CYS A 24 -2.12 5.34 -16.74
C CYS A 24 -2.66 6.79 -16.73
N GLU A 25 -2.74 7.44 -17.89
CA GLU A 25 -3.28 8.79 -18.02
C GLU A 25 -4.76 8.87 -17.63
N ALA A 26 -5.55 7.85 -17.97
CA ALA A 26 -6.97 7.77 -17.57
C ALA A 26 -7.12 7.69 -16.05
N MET A 27 -6.34 6.83 -15.38
CA MET A 27 -6.35 6.71 -13.91
C MET A 27 -5.91 8.01 -13.23
N LYS A 28 -4.83 8.64 -13.72
CA LYS A 28 -4.34 9.92 -13.18
C LYS A 28 -5.38 11.04 -13.33
N LYS A 29 -5.91 11.22 -14.54
CA LYS A 29 -6.95 12.22 -14.82
C LYS A 29 -8.22 11.96 -14.01
N ARG A 30 -8.56 10.70 -13.76
CA ARG A 30 -9.70 10.36 -12.92
C ARG A 30 -9.45 10.72 -11.46
N MET A 31 -8.25 10.41 -10.95
CA MET A 31 -7.86 10.79 -9.59
C MET A 31 -7.89 12.32 -9.40
N ASP A 32 -7.39 13.10 -10.36
CA ASP A 32 -7.46 14.57 -10.32
C ASP A 32 -8.89 15.07 -10.12
N LYS A 33 -9.85 14.49 -10.86
CA LYS A 33 -11.28 14.83 -10.73
C LYS A 33 -11.86 14.40 -9.38
N LEU A 34 -11.47 13.23 -8.87
CA LEU A 34 -11.93 12.76 -7.56
C LEU A 34 -11.46 13.72 -6.46
N VAL A 35 -10.19 14.12 -6.51
CA VAL A 35 -9.60 15.07 -5.56
C VAL A 35 -10.22 16.48 -5.69
N GLU A 36 -10.47 16.95 -6.91
CA GLU A 36 -11.12 18.25 -7.15
C GLU A 36 -12.51 18.30 -6.48
N ASN A 37 -13.30 17.24 -6.64
CA ASN A 37 -14.67 17.14 -6.12
C ASN A 37 -14.75 16.78 -4.63
N TRP A 38 -13.68 16.28 -4.02
CA TRP A 38 -13.66 15.98 -2.58
C TRP A 38 -13.77 17.27 -1.76
N ASP A 39 -14.62 17.30 -0.74
CA ASP A 39 -14.87 18.51 0.07
C ASP A 39 -13.74 18.86 1.06
N GLY A 40 -12.75 17.98 1.23
CA GLY A 40 -11.64 18.16 2.18
C GLY A 40 -11.91 17.60 3.57
N ASN A 41 -13.08 17.00 3.79
CA ASN A 41 -13.45 16.37 5.06
C ASN A 41 -12.96 14.93 5.09
N CYS A 42 -12.17 14.61 6.12
CA CYS A 42 -11.68 13.25 6.34
C CYS A 42 -11.96 12.73 7.75
N GLU A 43 -12.35 13.57 8.72
CA GLU A 43 -12.59 13.16 10.13
C GLU A 43 -11.50 12.18 10.66
N CYS A 44 -10.27 12.34 10.16
CA CYS A 44 -9.15 11.43 10.37
C CYS A 44 -8.17 12.12 11.31
N LEU A 45 -8.23 11.80 12.59
CA LEU A 45 -7.09 12.00 13.48
C LEU A 45 -5.99 11.04 13.03
N PHE A 46 -5.09 11.48 12.16
CA PHE A 46 -3.94 10.69 11.67
C PHE A 46 -2.72 10.93 12.57
N SER A 47 -2.06 9.88 13.04
CA SER A 47 -0.77 9.95 13.73
C SER A 47 0.15 8.84 13.19
N THR A 48 1.37 9.21 12.81
CA THR A 48 2.42 8.30 12.28
C THR A 48 3.39 7.78 13.35
N THR A 49 3.18 8.13 14.62
CA THR A 49 3.95 7.57 15.76
C THR A 49 3.33 6.28 16.29
N ASP A 50 3.98 5.62 17.26
CA ASP A 50 3.64 4.34 17.94
C ASP A 50 2.16 4.13 18.38
N ASN A 51 1.30 5.13 18.16
CA ASN A 51 -0.14 5.14 18.42
C ASN A 51 -1.02 4.92 17.17
N GLN A 52 -0.50 4.33 16.08
CA GLN A 52 -1.28 4.00 14.87
C GLN A 52 -2.51 3.14 15.21
N SER A 53 -2.39 2.26 16.22
CA SER A 53 -3.48 1.46 16.75
C SER A 53 -4.57 2.26 17.47
N ASP A 54 -4.18 3.34 18.15
CA ASP A 54 -5.10 4.19 18.90
C ASP A 54 -5.85 5.20 18.03
N THR A 55 -5.31 5.59 16.88
CA THR A 55 -5.90 6.63 16.01
C THR A 55 -6.65 6.05 14.81
N GLN A 56 -6.06 5.13 14.03
CA GLN A 56 -6.74 4.51 12.89
C GLN A 56 -7.74 3.43 13.32
N GLY A 57 -7.42 2.65 14.37
CA GLY A 57 -8.29 1.59 14.89
C GLY A 57 -9.61 2.09 15.49
N LYS A 58 -9.66 3.37 15.89
CA LYS A 58 -10.85 4.03 16.47
C LYS A 58 -11.55 4.96 15.48
N SER A 59 -10.93 5.30 14.36
CA SER A 59 -11.55 6.15 13.34
C SER A 59 -12.58 5.36 12.54
N ARG A 60 -13.86 5.70 12.74
CA ARG A 60 -14.96 5.19 11.91
C ARG A 60 -14.71 5.46 10.42
N TYR A 61 -14.08 6.58 10.09
CA TYR A 61 -13.73 6.92 8.72
C TYR A 61 -12.79 5.90 8.08
N PHE A 62 -11.76 5.43 8.81
CA PHE A 62 -10.90 4.36 8.30
C PHE A 62 -11.66 3.04 8.18
N MET A 63 -12.42 2.64 9.21
CA MET A 63 -13.14 1.35 9.21
C MET A 63 -14.23 1.26 8.14
N ASP A 64 -14.95 2.36 7.86
CA ASP A 64 -16.02 2.41 6.85
C ASP A 64 -15.46 2.54 5.41
N SER A 65 -14.16 2.86 5.26
CA SER A 65 -13.52 3.06 3.94
C SER A 65 -13.36 1.80 3.10
N GLY A 66 -13.54 0.60 3.68
CA GLY A 66 -13.28 -0.68 3.02
C GLY A 66 -14.02 -0.88 1.70
N LYS A 67 -15.18 -0.25 1.54
CA LYS A 67 -16.01 -0.30 0.33
C LYS A 67 -16.26 1.07 -0.30
N GLU A 68 -15.65 2.13 0.21
CA GLU A 68 -15.89 3.51 -0.21
C GLU A 68 -14.61 4.17 -0.74
N ILE A 69 -14.73 5.38 -1.30
CA ILE A 69 -13.60 6.21 -1.73
C ILE A 69 -13.37 7.29 -0.68
N HIS A 70 -12.42 7.04 0.21
CA HIS A 70 -11.98 7.92 1.27
C HIS A 70 -10.59 8.48 0.98
N PHE A 71 -10.33 9.68 1.49
CA PHE A 71 -9.08 10.41 1.29
C PHE A 71 -8.31 10.47 2.60
N PHE A 72 -7.06 10.02 2.57
CA PHE A 72 -6.19 9.99 3.73
C PHE A 72 -5.08 11.00 3.54
N LEU A 73 -4.99 11.95 4.47
CA LEU A 73 -4.05 13.06 4.41
C LEU A 73 -2.67 12.69 4.97
N GLU A 74 -1.64 13.39 4.51
CA GLU A 74 -0.34 13.43 5.18
C GLU A 74 -0.50 14.03 6.59
N PRO A 75 0.25 13.55 7.61
CA PRO A 75 0.13 14.04 8.98
C PRO A 75 0.22 15.57 9.07
N GLU A 76 1.16 16.15 8.32
CA GLU A 76 1.43 17.58 8.35
C GLU A 76 0.28 18.43 7.76
N ALA A 77 -0.59 17.82 6.95
CA ALA A 77 -1.72 18.49 6.32
C ALA A 77 -3.02 18.40 7.13
N VAL A 78 -3.05 17.62 8.21
CA VAL A 78 -4.22 17.45 9.09
C VAL A 78 -4.27 18.55 10.15
N ASP A 79 -5.40 19.24 10.23
CA ASP A 79 -5.72 20.12 11.35
C ASP A 79 -6.00 19.28 12.60
N GLU A 80 -5.16 19.40 13.63
CA GLU A 80 -5.24 18.56 14.83
C GLU A 80 -6.56 18.70 15.62
N ALA A 81 -7.22 19.86 15.52
CA ALA A 81 -8.47 20.12 16.24
C ALA A 81 -9.67 19.46 15.55
N THR A 82 -9.64 19.36 14.22
CA THR A 82 -10.80 18.92 13.42
C THR A 82 -10.59 17.58 12.71
N GLY A 83 -9.35 17.13 12.54
CA GLY A 83 -9.01 15.96 11.73
C GLY A 83 -9.24 16.16 10.23
N ASN A 84 -9.39 17.41 9.77
CA ASN A 84 -9.65 17.77 8.37
C ASN A 84 -8.42 18.40 7.71
N LEU A 85 -8.51 18.68 6.41
CA LEU A 85 -7.46 19.40 5.69
C LEU A 85 -7.27 20.81 6.28
N LYS A 86 -6.02 21.17 6.62
CA LYS A 86 -5.67 22.53 7.06
C LYS A 86 -6.10 23.58 6.05
N LEU A 87 -6.69 24.68 6.54
CA LEU A 87 -7.15 25.78 5.69
C LEU A 87 -6.01 26.33 4.83
N GLY A 88 -6.28 26.50 3.52
CA GLY A 88 -5.33 27.05 2.56
C GLY A 88 -4.35 26.03 1.96
N GLN A 89 -4.36 24.77 2.41
CA GLN A 89 -3.58 23.71 1.78
C GLN A 89 -4.19 23.26 0.44
N LYS A 90 -3.34 22.91 -0.52
CA LYS A 90 -3.78 22.34 -1.79
C LYS A 90 -4.07 20.85 -1.61
N LYS A 91 -5.30 20.41 -1.92
CA LYS A 91 -5.75 19.02 -1.77
C LYS A 91 -4.77 17.99 -2.32
N LEU A 92 -4.34 18.13 -3.58
CA LEU A 92 -3.44 17.18 -4.24
C LEU A 92 -2.12 16.98 -3.48
N GLY A 93 -1.53 18.06 -2.95
CA GLY A 93 -0.27 17.99 -2.21
C GLY A 93 -0.41 17.54 -0.75
N ALA A 94 -1.64 17.38 -0.27
CA ALA A 94 -1.97 17.04 1.11
C ALA A 94 -2.40 15.59 1.28
N ILE A 95 -2.84 14.92 0.21
CA ILE A 95 -3.33 13.54 0.27
C ILE A 95 -2.14 12.58 0.18
N ASN A 96 -2.06 11.63 1.11
CA ASN A 96 -1.12 10.51 1.08
C ASN A 96 -1.66 9.36 0.23
N LYS A 97 -2.93 8.98 0.44
CA LYS A 97 -3.57 7.89 -0.30
C LYS A 97 -5.08 8.07 -0.42
N VAL A 98 -5.67 7.40 -1.40
CA VAL A 98 -7.11 7.31 -1.62
C VAL A 98 -7.51 5.85 -1.70
N GLY A 99 -8.54 5.45 -0.96
CA GLY A 99 -8.94 4.04 -0.85
C GLY A 99 -10.21 3.86 0.00
N HIS A 100 -10.68 2.65 0.25
CA HIS A 100 -10.12 1.36 -0.17
C HIS A 100 -10.96 0.66 -1.26
N GLY A 101 -12.08 1.28 -1.67
CA GLY A 101 -13.04 0.75 -2.63
C GLY A 101 -12.99 1.39 -4.03
N LEU A 102 -11.85 1.95 -4.48
CA LEU A 102 -11.74 2.52 -5.84
C LEU A 102 -12.18 1.53 -6.93
N HIS A 103 -11.74 0.27 -6.83
CA HIS A 103 -12.13 -0.81 -7.74
C HIS A 103 -13.63 -1.16 -7.72
N LEU A 104 -14.39 -0.73 -6.70
CA LEU A 104 -15.84 -0.97 -6.56
C LEU A 104 -16.69 0.24 -6.93
N LYS A 105 -16.15 1.44 -6.74
CA LYS A 105 -16.91 2.70 -6.74
C LYS A 105 -16.54 3.63 -7.89
N ASP A 106 -15.51 3.29 -8.66
CA ASP A 106 -15.06 4.11 -9.77
C ASP A 106 -14.84 3.29 -11.04
N GLU A 107 -15.55 3.66 -12.11
CA GLU A 107 -15.55 2.92 -13.38
C GLU A 107 -14.16 2.79 -14.02
N VAL A 108 -13.27 3.78 -13.85
CA VAL A 108 -11.92 3.72 -14.45
C VAL A 108 -11.06 2.71 -13.74
N PHE A 109 -11.08 2.72 -12.40
CA PHE A 109 -10.32 1.79 -11.57
C PHE A 109 -10.92 0.38 -11.64
N GLU A 110 -12.25 0.24 -11.60
CA GLU A 110 -12.94 -1.04 -11.81
C GLU A 110 -12.55 -1.66 -13.16
N LYS A 111 -12.65 -0.89 -14.25
CA LYS A 111 -12.30 -1.38 -15.60
C LYS A 111 -10.87 -1.89 -15.69
N TYR A 112 -9.91 -1.22 -15.05
CA TYR A 112 -8.52 -1.69 -15.03
C TYR A 112 -8.36 -2.94 -14.14
N SER A 113 -8.86 -2.87 -12.91
CA SER A 113 -8.73 -3.95 -11.91
C SER A 113 -9.36 -5.27 -12.36
N PHE A 114 -10.47 -5.22 -13.09
CA PHE A 114 -11.17 -6.40 -13.63
C PHE A 114 -10.93 -6.60 -15.13
N SER A 115 -9.89 -5.98 -15.70
CA SER A 115 -9.51 -6.18 -17.09
C SER A 115 -9.04 -7.63 -17.33
N GLU A 116 -9.22 -8.11 -18.57
CA GLU A 116 -8.83 -9.47 -18.96
C GLU A 116 -7.36 -9.78 -18.64
N LYS A 117 -6.46 -8.81 -18.86
CA LYS A 117 -5.02 -8.97 -18.57
C LYS A 117 -4.71 -9.13 -17.08
N VAL A 118 -5.43 -8.44 -16.19
CA VAL A 118 -5.25 -8.59 -14.74
C VAL A 118 -5.79 -9.94 -14.30
N CYS A 119 -7.00 -10.30 -14.76
CA CYS A 119 -7.59 -11.59 -14.44
C CYS A 119 -6.75 -12.76 -14.96
N GLN A 120 -6.17 -12.63 -16.17
CA GLN A 120 -5.29 -13.65 -16.74
C GLN A 120 -3.99 -13.77 -15.95
N LEU A 121 -3.33 -12.65 -15.63
CA LEU A 121 -2.10 -12.64 -14.83
C LEU A 121 -2.30 -13.37 -13.50
N VAL A 122 -3.36 -13.03 -12.76
CA VAL A 122 -3.62 -13.63 -11.45
C VAL A 122 -3.89 -15.14 -11.56
N LYS A 123 -4.60 -15.58 -12.61
CA LYS A 123 -4.79 -17.02 -12.90
C LYS A 123 -3.48 -17.72 -13.26
N GLU A 124 -2.62 -17.08 -14.06
CA GLU A 124 -1.29 -17.61 -14.42
C GLU A 124 -0.37 -17.74 -13.20
N LEU A 125 -0.55 -16.88 -12.20
CA LEU A 125 0.12 -16.97 -10.90
C LEU A 125 -0.48 -18.04 -9.97
N GLY A 126 -1.48 -18.81 -10.43
CA GLY A 126 -2.03 -19.97 -9.72
C GLY A 126 -3.23 -19.69 -8.82
N TYR A 127 -3.82 -18.50 -8.88
CA TYR A 127 -5.03 -18.17 -8.13
C TYR A 127 -6.28 -18.68 -8.85
N THR A 128 -7.05 -19.56 -8.17
CA THR A 128 -8.21 -20.24 -8.77
C THR A 128 -9.50 -19.43 -8.69
N ASP A 129 -9.72 -18.73 -7.58
CA ASP A 129 -10.90 -17.91 -7.31
C ASP A 129 -10.46 -16.59 -6.62
N PRO A 130 -9.75 -15.71 -7.36
CA PRO A 130 -9.20 -14.51 -6.77
C PRO A 130 -10.30 -13.50 -6.44
N ILE A 131 -10.23 -12.92 -5.23
CA ILE A 131 -11.04 -11.79 -4.80
C ILE A 131 -10.10 -10.59 -4.64
N LEU A 132 -10.58 -9.40 -5.04
CA LEU A 132 -9.89 -8.13 -4.80
C LEU A 132 -10.48 -7.49 -3.53
N PRO A 133 -9.88 -7.64 -2.34
CA PRO A 133 -10.45 -7.11 -1.10
C PRO A 133 -10.23 -5.60 -0.94
N GLN A 134 -9.27 -5.03 -1.66
CA GLN A 134 -8.80 -3.67 -1.45
C GLN A 134 -8.12 -3.11 -2.71
N SER A 135 -8.31 -1.81 -2.95
CA SER A 135 -7.52 -1.04 -3.91
C SER A 135 -7.17 0.33 -3.33
N MET A 136 -5.96 0.81 -3.57
CA MET A 136 -5.51 2.14 -3.15
C MET A 136 -4.83 2.88 -4.29
N TYR A 137 -4.94 4.20 -4.28
CA TYR A 137 -4.09 5.11 -5.04
C TYR A 137 -3.13 5.78 -4.07
N ILE A 138 -1.83 5.60 -4.25
CA ILE A 138 -0.80 6.14 -3.37
C ILE A 138 -0.17 7.37 -4.01
N MET A 139 -0.24 8.51 -3.33
CA MET A 139 0.44 9.74 -3.73
C MET A 139 1.82 9.79 -3.08
N LYS A 140 2.86 9.89 -3.89
CA LYS A 140 4.22 10.23 -3.41
C LYS A 140 4.49 11.70 -3.71
N ASN A 141 3.82 12.57 -2.94
CA ASN A 141 3.97 14.01 -3.10
C ASN A 141 5.43 14.43 -2.91
N PRO A 142 5.99 15.28 -3.80
CA PRO A 142 7.37 15.74 -3.64
C PRO A 142 7.59 16.38 -2.27
N LYS A 143 8.70 16.04 -1.61
CA LYS A 143 9.15 16.59 -0.30
C LYS A 143 8.32 16.23 0.93
N VAL A 144 7.06 15.82 0.78
CA VAL A 144 6.12 15.55 1.90
C VAL A 144 5.60 14.12 1.89
N GLY A 145 5.73 13.39 0.78
CA GLY A 145 5.19 12.04 0.64
C GLY A 145 5.63 11.13 1.78
N GLY A 146 4.68 10.71 2.60
CA GLY A 146 4.94 9.97 3.84
C GLY A 146 5.73 8.69 3.61
N GLU A 147 6.66 8.44 4.53
CA GLU A 147 7.40 7.17 4.60
C GLU A 147 6.41 6.02 4.82
N VAL A 148 6.65 4.90 4.12
CA VAL A 148 5.99 3.63 4.41
C VAL A 148 7.05 2.73 5.01
N THR A 149 6.92 2.41 6.29
CA THR A 149 7.87 1.54 7.01
C THR A 149 7.80 0.11 6.47
N SER A 150 8.88 -0.66 6.63
CA SER A 150 8.92 -2.05 6.19
C SER A 150 7.83 -2.87 6.90
N HIS A 151 7.05 -3.65 6.15
CA HIS A 151 5.95 -4.47 6.65
C HIS A 151 5.67 -5.67 5.73
N GLN A 152 4.78 -6.56 6.18
CA GLN A 152 4.17 -7.61 5.35
C GLN A 152 2.68 -7.26 5.16
N ASP A 153 2.17 -7.25 3.93
CA ASP A 153 0.75 -6.99 3.64
C ASP A 153 -0.17 -8.00 4.34
N SER A 154 0.26 -9.26 4.41
CA SER A 154 -0.44 -10.31 5.17
C SER A 154 -0.60 -9.99 6.67
N SER A 155 0.12 -9.00 7.22
CA SER A 155 -0.13 -8.50 8.58
C SER A 155 -1.48 -7.78 8.69
N PHE A 156 -1.96 -7.20 7.61
CA PHE A 156 -3.20 -6.42 7.54
C PHE A 156 -4.31 -7.19 6.81
N LEU A 157 -3.95 -7.91 5.74
CA LEU A 157 -4.84 -8.74 4.91
C LEU A 157 -4.59 -10.23 5.19
N TYR A 158 -4.79 -10.62 6.45
CA TYR A 158 -4.50 -11.97 6.92
C TYR A 158 -5.50 -13.01 6.39
N THR A 159 -5.01 -14.22 6.09
CA THR A 159 -5.78 -15.34 5.54
C THR A 159 -5.36 -16.67 6.17
N GLU A 160 -6.31 -17.60 6.30
CA GLU A 160 -6.11 -18.95 6.84
C GLU A 160 -6.57 -20.01 5.82
N PRO A 161 -5.97 -21.22 5.79
CA PRO A 161 -4.94 -21.74 6.70
C PRO A 161 -3.51 -21.33 6.35
N ARG A 162 -3.31 -20.62 5.24
CA ARG A 162 -2.01 -20.07 4.82
C ARG A 162 -2.20 -18.68 4.23
N PRO A 163 -1.17 -17.82 4.25
CA PRO A 163 -1.21 -16.54 3.54
C PRO A 163 -1.47 -16.74 2.04
N THR A 164 -2.39 -15.95 1.50
CA THR A 164 -2.70 -15.91 0.06
C THR A 164 -2.66 -14.50 -0.51
N CYS A 165 -2.23 -13.50 0.27
CA CYS A 165 -2.17 -12.11 -0.20
C CYS A 165 -1.21 -11.99 -1.39
N LEU A 166 -1.65 -11.31 -2.46
CA LEU A 166 -0.84 -10.92 -3.61
C LEU A 166 -1.05 -9.42 -3.81
N GLY A 167 0.03 -8.66 -3.70
CA GLY A 167 0.09 -7.25 -4.05
C GLY A 167 0.29 -7.08 -5.55
N LEU A 168 -0.54 -6.25 -6.18
CA LEU A 168 -0.35 -5.77 -7.55
C LEU A 168 -0.14 -4.25 -7.50
N TRP A 169 1.11 -3.82 -7.56
CA TRP A 169 1.48 -2.41 -7.51
C TRP A 169 1.79 -1.89 -8.90
N LEU A 170 0.94 -0.98 -9.41
CA LEU A 170 1.11 -0.37 -10.73
C LEU A 170 1.81 0.99 -10.62
N ALA A 171 2.91 1.15 -11.36
CA ALA A 171 3.57 2.43 -11.53
C ALA A 171 2.74 3.35 -12.45
N LEU A 172 2.12 4.40 -11.91
CA LEU A 172 1.47 5.44 -12.72
C LEU A 172 2.43 6.54 -13.18
N ASP A 173 3.58 6.62 -12.52
CA ASP A 173 4.72 7.48 -12.83
C ASP A 173 6.00 6.64 -12.75
N ASP A 174 7.09 7.12 -13.36
CA ASP A 174 8.40 6.49 -13.17
C ASP A 174 8.74 6.45 -11.68
N ALA A 175 9.12 5.27 -11.17
CA ALA A 175 9.53 5.06 -9.79
C ALA A 175 11.04 4.81 -9.73
N THR A 176 11.75 5.69 -9.03
CA THR A 176 13.20 5.70 -8.87
C THR A 176 13.59 5.85 -7.41
N LEU A 177 14.87 5.70 -7.09
CA LEU A 177 15.37 5.91 -5.73
C LEU A 177 15.08 7.33 -5.22
N GLU A 178 15.11 8.31 -6.11
CA GLU A 178 14.97 9.73 -5.76
C GLU A 178 13.52 10.14 -5.47
N ASN A 179 12.54 9.36 -5.93
CA ASN A 179 11.11 9.66 -5.74
C ASN A 179 10.33 8.57 -4.99
N GLY A 180 11.03 7.61 -4.38
CA GLY A 180 10.45 6.63 -3.47
C GLY A 180 9.93 5.37 -4.15
N CYS A 181 10.76 4.73 -5.00
CA CYS A 181 10.47 3.38 -5.50
C CYS A 181 10.34 2.34 -4.38
N LEU A 182 9.72 1.20 -4.69
CA LEU A 182 9.61 0.09 -3.75
C LEU A 182 10.98 -0.50 -3.40
N TRP A 183 11.04 -1.07 -2.20
CA TRP A 183 12.13 -1.91 -1.72
C TRP A 183 11.54 -3.21 -1.19
N TYR A 184 12.16 -4.35 -1.52
CA TYR A 184 11.72 -5.66 -1.05
C TYR A 184 12.92 -6.46 -0.54
N ARG A 185 12.71 -7.35 0.44
CA ARG A 185 13.75 -8.28 0.90
C ARG A 185 13.57 -9.61 0.20
N LYS A 186 14.54 -9.97 -0.65
CA LYS A 186 14.48 -11.21 -1.43
C LYS A 186 14.28 -12.44 -0.54
N GLY A 187 13.23 -13.20 -0.81
CA GLY A 187 12.90 -14.43 -0.10
C GLY A 187 12.15 -14.24 1.22
N SER A 188 11.85 -13.00 1.65
CA SER A 188 11.15 -12.76 2.92
C SER A 188 9.70 -13.25 2.92
N HIS A 189 9.11 -13.52 1.76
CA HIS A 189 7.79 -14.14 1.61
C HIS A 189 7.75 -15.59 2.12
N LYS A 190 8.90 -16.24 2.29
CA LYS A 190 9.03 -17.59 2.86
C LYS A 190 9.14 -17.58 4.38
N GLU A 191 9.27 -16.41 4.97
CA GLU A 191 9.26 -16.23 6.42
C GLU A 191 7.82 -16.21 6.94
N PRO A 192 7.59 -16.61 8.21
CA PRO A 192 6.26 -16.53 8.79
C PRO A 192 5.74 -15.09 8.82
N VAL A 193 4.42 -14.92 8.67
CA VAL A 193 3.75 -13.67 8.99
C VAL A 193 3.91 -13.41 10.48
N ARG A 194 4.45 -12.24 10.86
CA ARG A 194 4.89 -12.01 12.24
C ARG A 194 3.84 -11.46 13.17
N LYS A 195 2.92 -10.66 12.63
CA LYS A 195 1.86 -10.01 13.39
C LYS A 195 0.60 -9.94 12.55
N HIS A 196 -0.55 -9.94 13.20
CA HIS A 196 -1.86 -9.82 12.58
C HIS A 196 -2.59 -8.64 13.21
N TRP A 197 -2.99 -7.68 12.38
CA TRP A 197 -3.84 -6.55 12.73
C TRP A 197 -5.30 -7.01 12.86
N GLN A 198 -5.78 -7.14 14.08
CA GLN A 198 -7.10 -7.72 14.36
C GLN A 198 -7.76 -7.10 15.59
N LYS A 199 -9.06 -7.36 15.78
CA LYS A 199 -9.76 -6.98 17.00
C LYS A 199 -9.35 -7.88 18.17
N ASP A 200 -9.07 -7.28 19.32
CA ASP A 200 -8.94 -8.00 20.58
C ASP A 200 -10.33 -8.41 21.13
N LYS A 201 -10.34 -8.99 22.33
CA LYS A 201 -11.57 -9.45 23.01
C LYS A 201 -12.53 -8.31 23.35
N ASP A 202 -12.01 -7.09 23.48
CA ASP A 202 -12.75 -5.89 23.83
C ASP A 202 -13.18 -5.12 22.56
N GLY A 203 -12.84 -5.63 21.37
CA GLY A 203 -13.20 -5.05 20.08
C GLY A 203 -12.25 -3.96 19.59
N ASN A 204 -11.15 -3.69 20.30
CA ASN A 204 -10.14 -2.71 19.89
C ASN A 204 -9.22 -3.33 18.85
N MET A 205 -8.80 -2.54 17.87
CA MET A 205 -7.81 -3.00 16.89
C MET A 205 -6.41 -3.03 17.51
N THR A 206 -5.71 -4.15 17.36
CA THR A 206 -4.36 -4.35 17.89
C THR A 206 -3.54 -5.30 17.00
N PHE A 207 -2.22 -5.28 17.15
CA PHE A 207 -1.35 -6.30 16.56
C PHE A 207 -1.22 -7.48 17.50
N LYS A 208 -1.69 -8.66 17.07
CA LYS A 208 -1.36 -9.93 17.69
C LYS A 208 -0.09 -10.48 17.04
N TYR A 209 0.97 -10.63 17.82
CA TYR A 209 2.19 -11.31 17.38
C TYR A 209 1.94 -12.82 17.22
N LEU A 210 2.38 -13.36 16.08
CA LEU A 210 2.22 -14.75 15.67
C LEU A 210 3.51 -15.56 15.81
N VAL A 211 4.63 -14.87 16.02
CA VAL A 211 5.96 -15.44 16.23
C VAL A 211 6.53 -14.93 17.56
N ASP A 212 7.57 -15.58 18.05
CA ASP A 212 8.27 -15.15 19.25
C ASP A 212 9.23 -13.97 19.00
N GLU A 213 9.82 -13.44 20.07
CA GLU A 213 10.73 -12.29 20.01
C GLU A 213 12.03 -12.59 19.26
N GLU A 214 12.48 -13.86 19.24
CA GLU A 214 13.70 -14.24 18.52
C GLU A 214 13.46 -14.20 17.00
N GLU A 215 12.30 -14.66 16.53
CA GLU A 215 11.90 -14.54 15.13
C GLU A 215 11.65 -13.07 14.73
N LEU A 216 11.07 -12.23 15.59
CA LEU A 216 10.91 -10.80 15.31
C LEU A 216 12.25 -10.10 15.07
N LYS A 217 13.29 -10.44 15.84
CA LYS A 217 14.63 -9.86 15.70
C LYS A 217 15.30 -10.19 14.36
N LYS A 218 14.82 -11.21 13.64
CA LYS A 218 15.33 -11.58 12.30
C LYS A 218 14.78 -10.69 11.18
N ALA A 219 13.82 -9.82 11.46
CA ALA A 219 13.21 -8.94 10.47
C ALA A 219 13.85 -7.54 10.52
N PRO A 220 14.92 -7.27 9.75
CA PRO A 220 15.53 -5.95 9.71
C PRO A 220 14.52 -4.89 9.26
N LEU A 221 14.56 -3.74 9.94
CA LEU A 221 13.80 -2.52 9.63
C LEU A 221 12.28 -2.63 9.75
N GLU A 222 11.72 -3.78 10.14
CA GLU A 222 10.27 -3.94 10.23
C GLU A 222 9.64 -2.97 11.24
N GLY A 223 8.71 -2.14 10.77
CA GLY A 223 8.06 -1.09 11.57
C GLY A 223 8.96 0.07 12.02
N GLN A 224 10.23 0.09 11.63
CA GLN A 224 11.16 1.17 12.00
C GLN A 224 11.05 2.33 11.02
N THR A 225 11.17 3.56 11.54
CA THR A 225 11.34 4.74 10.68
C THR A 225 12.72 4.69 10.02
N LEU A 226 12.81 5.19 8.81
CA LEU A 226 14.04 5.29 8.04
C LEU A 226 14.74 6.64 8.25
N GLU A 227 14.40 7.34 9.34
CA GLU A 227 15.08 8.57 9.74
C GLU A 227 16.57 8.27 9.98
N ASN A 228 17.44 8.89 9.19
CA ASN A 228 18.89 8.64 9.16
C ASN A 228 19.33 7.25 8.63
N VAL A 229 18.46 6.50 7.96
CA VAL A 229 18.81 5.25 7.27
C VAL A 229 19.10 5.56 5.80
N THR A 230 20.32 5.26 5.34
CA THR A 230 20.69 5.48 3.93
C THR A 230 20.24 4.32 3.03
N HIS A 231 20.21 4.54 1.71
CA HIS A 231 19.95 3.47 0.75
C HIS A 231 20.98 2.32 0.86
N ASP A 232 22.22 2.60 1.25
CA ASP A 232 23.24 1.57 1.44
C ASP A 232 23.01 0.78 2.73
N ASP A 233 22.50 1.43 3.79
CA ASP A 233 22.06 0.73 5.00
C ASP A 233 20.91 -0.25 4.68
N ILE A 234 19.92 0.19 3.90
CA ILE A 234 18.80 -0.65 3.45
C ILE A 234 19.33 -1.88 2.66
N ARG A 235 20.24 -1.65 1.70
CA ARG A 235 20.89 -2.74 0.95
C ARG A 235 21.68 -3.70 1.84
N SER A 236 22.39 -3.18 2.85
CA SER A 236 23.15 -4.01 3.80
C SER A 236 22.26 -4.97 4.59
N LYS A 237 20.96 -4.67 4.69
CA LYS A 237 19.93 -5.52 5.30
C LYS A 237 19.25 -6.50 4.33
N GLY A 238 19.76 -6.61 3.10
CA GLY A 238 19.28 -7.56 2.09
C GLY A 238 18.07 -7.10 1.28
N PHE A 239 17.74 -5.80 1.34
CA PHE A 239 16.68 -5.22 0.52
C PHE A 239 17.21 -4.80 -0.86
N GLU A 240 16.38 -4.97 -1.86
CA GLU A 240 16.63 -4.55 -3.25
C GLU A 240 15.57 -3.51 -3.66
N SER A 241 16.00 -2.48 -4.41
CA SER A 241 15.10 -1.45 -4.94
C SER A 241 14.50 -1.87 -6.27
N VAL A 242 13.24 -1.51 -6.50
CA VAL A 242 12.49 -1.85 -7.71
C VAL A 242 12.22 -0.61 -8.54
N TYR A 243 13.09 -0.36 -9.53
CA TYR A 243 12.87 0.71 -10.49
C TYR A 243 11.76 0.34 -11.47
N CYS A 244 10.82 1.25 -11.68
CA CYS A 244 9.69 1.08 -12.60
C CYS A 244 9.56 2.28 -13.55
N LYS A 245 9.14 2.00 -14.78
CA LYS A 245 8.57 3.01 -15.68
C LYS A 245 7.07 3.07 -15.48
N ALA A 246 6.47 4.21 -15.81
CA ALA A 246 5.02 4.30 -15.87
C ALA A 246 4.45 3.18 -16.75
N GLY A 247 3.50 2.42 -16.22
CA GLY A 247 2.89 1.24 -16.83
C GLY A 247 3.48 -0.10 -16.37
N ASP A 248 4.63 -0.12 -15.70
CA ASP A 248 5.17 -1.36 -15.12
C ASP A 248 4.33 -1.80 -13.90
N LEU A 249 4.09 -3.10 -13.80
CA LEU A 249 3.38 -3.72 -12.67
C LEU A 249 4.36 -4.55 -11.84
N VAL A 250 4.41 -4.29 -10.54
CA VAL A 250 5.11 -5.12 -9.57
C VAL A 250 4.11 -6.09 -8.94
N CYS A 251 4.43 -7.38 -8.97
CA CYS A 251 3.73 -8.43 -8.24
C CYS A 251 4.56 -8.76 -7.00
N GLU A 252 3.95 -8.82 -5.83
CA GLU A 252 4.64 -9.11 -4.56
C GLU A 252 3.79 -9.92 -3.57
N TYR A 253 4.45 -10.67 -2.69
CA TYR A 253 3.82 -11.47 -1.63
C TYR A 253 3.96 -10.81 -0.25
#